data_AF-A0A1T5GHP2-F1
#
_entry.id   AF-A0A1T5GHP2-F1
#
_cell.length_a   1.000
_cell.length_b   1.000
_cell.length_c   1.000
_cell.angle_alpha   90.00
_cell.angle_beta   90.00
_cell.angle_gamma   90.00
#
_symmetry.space_group_name_H-M   'P 1'
#
loop_
_entity.id
_entity.type
_entity.pdbx_description
1 polymer ?
#
loop_
_entity_poly.entity_id
_entity_poly.type
_entity_poly.pdbx_seq_one_letter_code
_entity_poly.pdbx_strand_id
1 'polypeptide(L)'
;MPFNELDGKITEAINCFKQKLNSIDFDKANLIEFTLSDKLKDEFQNISKGRGLYFFEMQIPTSGNYIRSVVNNNFRNFNEIWRHESVFHMWSPGVKKRRCDVANKKMDSYLNGEWIPFYLGKSECLFDRINQHVFQDQNQRTFGMKLHSRENIYGLKFRVSTLEVNAQNHYKMILPYLETHFRNKLNPIIGQ
;
A
#
# COMPACT_ATOMS: atom_id res chain seq x y z
N MET A 1 -7.41 3.24 40.84
CA MET A 1 -8.20 2.48 39.85
C MET A 1 -7.60 1.09 39.75
N PRO A 2 -8.33 0.02 40.06
CA PRO A 2 -7.87 -1.35 39.82
C PRO A 2 -7.60 -1.57 38.33
N PHE A 3 -6.58 -2.37 37.97
CA PHE A 3 -6.23 -2.62 36.57
C PHE A 3 -7.40 -3.15 35.72
N ASN A 4 -8.31 -3.93 36.32
CA ASN A 4 -9.50 -4.46 35.63
C ASN A 4 -10.48 -3.35 35.20
N GLU A 5 -10.62 -2.28 35.98
CA GLU A 5 -11.50 -1.16 35.64
C GLU A 5 -10.90 -0.34 34.48
N LEU A 6 -9.57 -0.17 34.48
CA LEU A 6 -8.86 0.49 33.39
C LEU A 6 -8.95 -0.33 32.09
N ASP A 7 -8.77 -1.65 32.17
CA ASP A 7 -8.87 -2.56 31.02
C ASP A 7 -10.27 -2.56 30.40
N GLY A 8 -11.32 -2.53 31.23
CA GLY A 8 -12.70 -2.36 30.77
C GLY A 8 -12.91 -1.08 29.97
N LYS A 9 -12.44 0.06 30.49
CA LYS A 9 -12.55 1.37 29.81
C LYS A 9 -11.79 1.41 28.48
N ILE A 10 -10.60 0.80 28.42
CA ILE A 10 -9.82 0.70 27.18
C ILE A 10 -10.56 -0.18 26.16
N THR A 11 -11.13 -1.31 26.60
CA THR A 11 -11.89 -2.22 25.75
C THR A 11 -13.12 -1.54 25.15
N GLU A 12 -13.88 -0.80 25.96
CA GLU A 12 -15.01 0.00 25.49
C GLU A 12 -14.60 1.03 24.43
N ALA A 13 -13.50 1.77 24.68
CA ALA A 13 -12.97 2.74 23.72
C ALA A 13 -12.56 2.08 22.39
N ILE A 14 -11.89 0.93 22.44
CA ILE A 14 -11.52 0.15 21.25
C ILE A 14 -12.76 -0.32 20.48
N ASN A 15 -13.79 -0.78 21.18
CA ASN A 15 -15.03 -1.25 20.54
C ASN A 15 -15.80 -0.11 19.87
N CYS A 16 -15.92 1.03 20.55
CA CYS A 16 -16.48 2.25 19.96
C CYS A 16 -15.70 2.67 18.71
N PHE A 17 -14.37 2.63 18.78
CA PHE A 17 -13.51 2.94 17.64
C PHE A 17 -13.76 1.97 16.47
N LYS A 18 -13.78 0.65 16.72
CA LYS A 18 -14.05 -0.38 15.69
C LYS A 18 -15.38 -0.19 14.98
N GLN A 19 -16.44 0.20 15.70
CA GLN A 19 -17.74 0.47 15.08
C GLN A 19 -17.66 1.63 14.08
N LYS A 20 -16.93 2.69 14.43
CA LYS A 20 -16.71 3.84 13.55
C LYS A 20 -15.76 3.55 12.39
N LEU A 21 -14.83 2.60 12.53
CA LEU A 21 -13.89 2.25 11.45
C LEU A 21 -14.60 1.82 10.16
N ASN A 22 -15.76 1.17 10.27
CA ASN A 22 -16.49 0.68 9.10
C ASN A 22 -17.04 1.82 8.22
N SER A 23 -17.21 3.03 8.77
CA SER A 23 -17.63 4.22 8.00
C SER A 23 -16.47 5.03 7.46
N ILE A 24 -15.22 4.66 7.76
CA ILE A 24 -14.02 5.35 7.28
C ILE A 24 -13.47 4.60 6.08
N ASP A 25 -13.20 5.33 5.00
CA ASP A 25 -12.51 4.79 3.84
C ASP A 25 -11.55 5.82 3.24
N PHE A 26 -10.70 5.36 2.32
CA PHE A 26 -9.80 6.24 1.58
C PHE A 26 -10.57 7.24 0.74
N ASP A 27 -10.04 8.46 0.65
CA ASP A 27 -10.63 9.50 -0.17
C ASP A 27 -10.32 9.23 -1.65
N LYS A 28 -11.34 8.80 -2.39
CA LYS A 28 -11.24 8.54 -3.83
C LYS A 28 -11.14 9.82 -4.67
N ALA A 29 -11.52 10.97 -4.13
CA ALA A 29 -11.39 12.24 -4.84
C ALA A 29 -9.92 12.68 -4.97
N ASN A 30 -9.06 12.23 -4.05
CA ASN A 30 -7.62 12.52 -4.03
C ASN A 30 -6.78 11.41 -4.69
N LEU A 31 -7.42 10.57 -5.51
CA LEU A 31 -6.77 9.44 -6.15
C LEU A 31 -5.92 9.90 -7.33
N ILE A 32 -4.66 9.47 -7.35
CA ILE A 32 -3.72 9.76 -8.44
C ILE A 32 -3.38 8.46 -9.14
N GLU A 33 -3.70 8.36 -10.43
CA GLU A 33 -3.30 7.24 -11.29
C GLU A 33 -2.10 7.62 -12.14
N PHE A 34 -1.15 6.71 -12.28
CA PHE A 34 0.05 6.92 -13.10
C PHE A 34 0.51 5.60 -13.73
N THR A 35 1.17 5.70 -14.88
CA THR A 35 1.85 4.56 -15.50
C THR A 35 3.33 4.65 -15.25
N LEU A 36 3.91 3.58 -14.71
CA LEU A 36 5.33 3.56 -14.39
C LEU A 36 6.17 3.52 -15.68
N SER A 37 7.09 4.47 -15.83
CA SER A 37 8.02 4.58 -16.95
C SER A 37 9.22 5.44 -16.57
N ASP A 38 10.24 5.45 -17.43
CA ASP A 38 11.42 6.32 -17.37
C ASP A 38 11.08 7.82 -17.46
N LYS A 39 9.90 8.14 -18.02
CA LYS A 39 9.40 9.50 -18.23
C LYS A 39 8.42 9.95 -17.16
N LEU A 40 8.18 9.14 -16.12
CA LEU A 40 7.27 9.50 -15.05
C LEU A 40 7.75 10.78 -14.37
N LYS A 41 6.92 11.83 -14.45
CA LYS A 41 7.16 13.10 -13.76
C LYS A 41 6.49 13.08 -12.39
N ASP A 42 6.88 14.00 -11.53
CA ASP A 42 6.24 14.18 -10.24
C ASP A 42 4.82 14.76 -10.42
N GLU A 43 3.84 13.87 -10.45
CA GLU A 43 2.40 14.17 -10.52
C GLU A 43 1.78 14.27 -9.11
N PHE A 44 2.57 14.19 -8.04
CA PHE A 44 2.10 14.01 -6.66
C PHE A 44 2.01 15.34 -5.88
N GLN A 45 2.11 16.49 -6.54
CA GLN A 45 2.11 17.82 -5.91
C GLN A 45 0.83 18.13 -5.13
N ASN A 46 -0.30 17.53 -5.52
CA ASN A 46 -1.60 17.73 -4.87
C ASN A 46 -1.80 16.83 -3.65
N ILE A 47 -0.86 15.95 -3.33
CA ILE A 47 -0.94 15.11 -2.13
C ILE A 47 -0.77 15.98 -0.89
N SER A 48 -1.64 15.77 0.09
CA SER A 48 -1.58 16.45 1.38
C SER A 48 -0.20 16.26 2.05
N LYS A 49 0.31 17.34 2.63
CA LYS A 49 1.47 17.29 3.55
C LYS A 49 1.07 16.88 4.97
N GLY A 50 -0.20 16.57 5.18
CA GLY A 50 -0.74 16.06 6.42
C GLY A 50 -0.31 14.63 6.71
N ARG A 51 -0.80 14.14 7.84
CA ARG A 51 -0.45 12.85 8.43
C ARG A 51 -1.60 11.86 8.26
N GLY A 52 -1.30 10.59 8.03
CA GLY A 52 -2.35 9.60 7.80
C GLY A 52 -1.88 8.31 7.15
N LEU A 53 -2.78 7.70 6.39
CA LEU A 53 -2.52 6.48 5.63
C LEU A 53 -2.45 6.78 4.13
N TYR A 54 -1.70 5.95 3.41
CA TYR A 54 -1.67 5.91 1.95
C TYR A 54 -1.78 4.48 1.46
N PHE A 55 -2.49 4.30 0.36
CA PHE A 55 -2.79 3.00 -0.22
C PHE A 55 -2.47 3.02 -1.71
N PHE A 56 -1.50 2.19 -2.09
CA PHE A 56 -1.17 1.91 -3.48
C PHE A 56 -1.92 0.66 -3.94
N GLU A 57 -2.43 0.75 -5.16
CA GLU A 57 -2.94 -0.37 -5.92
C GLU A 57 -2.20 -0.44 -7.26
N MET A 58 -2.12 -1.64 -7.83
CA MET A 58 -1.53 -1.88 -9.15
C MET A 58 -2.54 -2.54 -10.07
N GLN A 59 -2.42 -2.33 -11.37
CA GLN A 59 -3.21 -3.02 -12.38
C GLN A 59 -2.26 -3.70 -13.37
N ILE A 60 -2.53 -4.97 -13.66
CA ILE A 60 -1.82 -5.72 -14.69
C ILE A 60 -2.53 -5.50 -16.02
N PRO A 61 -1.83 -5.14 -17.11
CA PRO A 61 -2.45 -5.02 -18.43
C PRO A 61 -3.15 -6.31 -18.87
N THR A 62 -4.30 -6.17 -19.53
CA THR A 62 -5.14 -7.30 -19.94
C THR A 62 -4.52 -8.13 -21.07
N SER A 63 -3.57 -7.58 -21.84
CA SER A 63 -2.86 -8.27 -22.91
C SER A 63 -1.37 -7.89 -22.97
N GLY A 64 -0.55 -8.77 -23.55
CA GLY A 64 0.81 -8.45 -23.98
C GLY A 64 1.85 -8.19 -22.88
N ASN A 65 1.56 -8.47 -21.61
CA ASN A 65 2.47 -8.17 -20.50
C ASN A 65 3.10 -9.44 -19.89
N TYR A 66 4.43 -9.49 -19.79
CA TYR A 66 5.18 -10.60 -19.18
C TYR A 66 4.75 -10.89 -17.73
N ILE A 67 4.44 -9.87 -16.94
CA ILE A 67 4.00 -10.02 -15.54
C ILE A 67 2.73 -10.86 -15.46
N ARG A 68 1.81 -10.70 -16.42
CA ARG A 68 0.62 -11.54 -16.55
C ARG A 68 0.98 -13.02 -16.61
N SER A 69 1.97 -13.37 -17.42
CA SER A 69 2.41 -14.77 -17.58
C SER A 69 3.04 -15.34 -16.30
N VAL A 70 3.86 -14.55 -15.60
CA VAL A 70 4.53 -14.96 -14.36
C VAL A 70 3.51 -15.24 -13.25
N VAL A 71 2.56 -14.33 -13.06
CA VAL A 71 1.58 -14.46 -11.98
C VAL A 71 0.42 -15.37 -12.33
N ASN A 72 0.31 -15.80 -13.59
CA ASN A 72 -0.77 -16.67 -14.04
C ASN A 72 -0.83 -17.93 -13.16
N ASN A 73 -2.02 -18.23 -12.64
CA ASN A 73 -2.29 -19.30 -11.67
C ASN A 73 -1.71 -19.12 -10.26
N ASN A 74 -0.77 -18.21 -10.01
CA ASN A 74 -0.27 -17.95 -8.65
C ASN A 74 0.41 -16.58 -8.46
N PHE A 75 -0.23 -15.67 -7.70
CA PHE A 75 0.33 -14.36 -7.33
C PHE A 75 1.59 -14.42 -6.49
N ARG A 76 1.92 -15.56 -5.86
CA ARG A 76 3.20 -15.70 -5.15
C ARG A 76 4.39 -15.56 -6.10
N ASN A 77 4.22 -15.90 -7.37
CA ASN A 77 5.24 -15.77 -8.40
C ASN A 77 5.60 -14.29 -8.67
N PHE A 78 4.76 -13.33 -8.24
CA PHE A 78 5.13 -11.91 -8.28
C PHE A 78 6.42 -11.61 -7.50
N ASN A 79 6.83 -12.47 -6.57
CA ASN A 79 8.11 -12.34 -5.89
C ASN A 79 9.31 -12.47 -6.84
N GLU A 80 9.21 -13.24 -7.93
CA GLU A 80 10.26 -13.36 -8.96
C GLU A 80 10.51 -12.01 -9.65
N ILE A 81 9.43 -11.26 -9.89
CA ILE A 81 9.48 -9.91 -10.44
C ILE A 81 9.96 -8.92 -9.36
N TRP A 82 9.36 -8.97 -8.17
CA TRP A 82 9.64 -8.00 -7.12
C TRP A 82 11.05 -8.10 -6.52
N ARG A 83 11.64 -9.30 -6.55
CA ARG A 83 13.00 -9.60 -6.09
C ARG A 83 13.93 -10.00 -7.23
N HIS A 84 13.62 -9.58 -8.46
CA HIS A 84 14.47 -9.80 -9.63
C HIS A 84 15.91 -9.34 -9.34
N GLU A 85 16.91 -10.02 -9.91
CA GLU A 85 18.34 -9.76 -9.64
C GLU A 85 18.72 -8.29 -9.83
N SER A 86 18.16 -7.63 -10.85
CA SER A 86 18.40 -6.21 -11.15
C SER A 86 17.94 -5.26 -10.04
N VAL A 87 17.06 -5.71 -9.13
CA VAL A 87 16.51 -4.88 -8.04
C VAL A 87 16.72 -5.52 -6.66
N PHE A 88 17.33 -6.70 -6.58
CA PHE A 88 17.48 -7.44 -5.32
C PHE A 88 18.34 -6.70 -4.28
N HIS A 89 19.29 -5.89 -4.75
CA HIS A 89 20.14 -5.05 -3.91
C HIS A 89 19.37 -3.89 -3.23
N MET A 90 18.15 -3.59 -3.68
CA MET A 90 17.35 -2.51 -3.11
C MET A 90 16.78 -2.91 -1.75
N TRP A 91 17.03 -2.07 -0.75
CA TRP A 91 16.29 -2.15 0.50
C TRP A 91 14.82 -1.77 0.24
N SER A 92 13.91 -2.74 0.30
CA SER A 92 12.48 -2.56 0.01
C SER A 92 11.59 -3.54 0.78
N PRO A 93 10.30 -3.20 0.98
CA PRO A 93 9.29 -4.13 1.46
C PRO A 93 9.24 -5.43 0.64
N GLY A 94 8.76 -6.52 1.23
CA GLY A 94 8.69 -7.83 0.58
C GLY A 94 7.28 -8.25 0.17
N VAL A 95 7.19 -9.30 -0.63
CA VAL A 95 5.92 -9.95 -0.99
C VAL A 95 5.38 -10.75 0.20
N LYS A 96 4.10 -10.57 0.51
CA LYS A 96 3.41 -11.24 1.63
C LYS A 96 2.64 -12.46 1.14
N LYS A 97 3.24 -13.64 1.30
CA LYS A 97 2.67 -14.94 0.88
C LYS A 97 1.18 -15.12 1.23
N ARG A 98 0.80 -14.86 2.48
CA ARG A 98 -0.61 -14.97 2.93
C ARG A 98 -1.56 -14.00 2.20
N ARG A 99 -1.08 -12.83 1.79
CA ARG A 99 -1.89 -11.84 1.05
C ARG A 99 -1.97 -12.21 -0.43
N CYS A 100 -0.91 -12.80 -1.00
CA CYS A 100 -0.97 -13.44 -2.32
C CYS A 100 -1.99 -14.59 -2.37
N ASP A 101 -2.12 -15.37 -1.30
CA ASP A 101 -3.15 -16.44 -1.23
C ASP A 101 -4.57 -15.89 -1.28
N VAL A 102 -4.79 -14.71 -0.68
CA VAL A 102 -6.07 -14.00 -0.80
C VAL A 102 -6.23 -13.47 -2.23
N ALA A 103 -5.18 -12.92 -2.83
CA ALA A 103 -5.21 -12.43 -4.21
C ALA A 103 -5.50 -13.54 -5.24
N ASN A 104 -5.02 -14.76 -5.01
CA ASN A 104 -5.30 -15.93 -5.86
C ASN A 104 -6.80 -16.22 -5.98
N LYS A 105 -7.61 -15.90 -4.96
CA LYS A 105 -9.07 -16.05 -5.00
C LYS A 105 -9.76 -15.05 -5.94
N LYS A 106 -9.05 -14.02 -6.38
CA LYS A 106 -9.53 -12.97 -7.30
C LYS A 106 -8.69 -12.91 -8.58
N MET A 107 -7.98 -13.99 -8.91
CA MET A 107 -7.05 -14.03 -10.03
C MET A 107 -7.71 -13.60 -11.34
N ASP A 108 -8.84 -14.18 -11.68
CA ASP A 108 -9.52 -13.87 -12.95
C ASP A 108 -9.89 -12.39 -13.05
N SER A 109 -10.40 -11.78 -11.97
CA SER A 109 -10.77 -10.36 -12.01
C SER A 109 -9.54 -9.45 -12.12
N TYR A 110 -8.47 -9.76 -11.38
CA TYR A 110 -7.21 -9.01 -11.45
C TYR A 110 -6.51 -9.15 -12.81
N LEU A 111 -6.55 -10.33 -13.43
CA LEU A 111 -6.07 -10.53 -14.78
C LEU A 111 -6.97 -9.85 -15.82
N ASN A 112 -8.24 -9.58 -15.50
CA ASN A 112 -9.14 -8.81 -16.35
C ASN A 112 -9.10 -7.30 -16.06
N GLY A 113 -8.07 -6.84 -15.34
CA GLY A 113 -7.81 -5.42 -15.14
C GLY A 113 -8.41 -4.83 -13.87
N GLU A 114 -8.89 -5.63 -12.92
CA GLU A 114 -9.18 -5.08 -11.59
C GLU A 114 -7.91 -4.64 -10.86
N TRP A 115 -8.08 -3.62 -10.00
CA TRP A 115 -7.00 -3.08 -9.18
C TRP A 115 -6.63 -4.03 -8.05
N ILE A 116 -5.34 -4.34 -7.96
CA ILE A 116 -4.76 -5.25 -6.97
C ILE A 116 -4.24 -4.41 -5.80
N PRO A 117 -4.69 -4.69 -4.55
CA PRO A 117 -4.11 -4.11 -3.35
C PRO A 117 -2.61 -4.34 -3.29
N PHE A 118 -1.82 -3.28 -3.42
CA PHE A 118 -0.39 -3.40 -3.60
C PHE A 118 0.38 -3.12 -2.32
N TYR A 119 0.26 -1.91 -1.78
CA TYR A 119 0.97 -1.50 -0.57
C TYR A 119 0.12 -0.57 0.27
N LEU A 120 0.17 -0.73 1.58
CA LEU A 120 -0.43 0.20 2.53
C LEU A 120 0.66 0.68 3.49
N GLY A 121 0.68 1.96 3.80
CA GLY A 121 1.55 2.51 4.82
C GLY A 121 0.94 3.71 5.53
N LYS A 122 1.70 4.23 6.49
CA LYS A 122 1.35 5.41 7.29
C LYS A 122 2.50 6.40 7.29
N SER A 123 2.19 7.69 7.45
CA SER A 123 3.20 8.75 7.49
C SER A 123 2.72 9.96 8.28
N GLU A 124 3.68 10.69 8.86
CA GLU A 124 3.46 12.05 9.39
C GLU A 124 3.39 13.09 8.27
N CYS A 125 3.94 12.78 7.08
CA CYS A 125 3.82 13.58 5.88
C CYS A 125 3.55 12.65 4.69
N LEU A 126 2.31 12.65 4.18
CA LEU A 126 1.88 11.76 3.09
C LEU A 126 2.62 12.07 1.79
N PHE A 127 2.74 13.35 1.43
CA PHE A 127 3.48 13.82 0.26
C PHE A 127 4.92 13.27 0.21
N ASP A 128 5.71 13.50 1.25
CA ASP A 128 7.11 13.06 1.28
C ASP A 128 7.22 11.54 1.19
N ARG A 129 6.32 10.83 1.88
CA ARG A 129 6.40 9.37 1.95
C ARG A 129 5.99 8.72 0.64
N ILE A 130 4.96 9.23 -0.03
CA ILE A 130 4.55 8.74 -1.35
C ILE A 130 5.67 9.01 -2.36
N ASN A 131 6.26 10.21 -2.35
CA ASN A 131 7.42 10.52 -3.18
C ASN A 131 8.61 9.59 -2.91
N GLN A 132 8.88 9.25 -1.64
CA GLN A 132 9.91 8.25 -1.31
C GLN A 132 9.57 6.86 -1.86
N HIS A 133 8.30 6.45 -1.86
CA HIS A 133 7.90 5.17 -2.45
C HIS A 133 8.07 5.14 -3.97
N VAL A 134 7.90 6.27 -4.64
CA VAL A 134 7.98 6.36 -6.10
C VAL A 134 9.41 6.65 -6.56
N PHE A 135 10.01 7.77 -6.14
CA PHE A 135 11.23 8.34 -6.75
C PHE A 135 12.51 8.18 -5.93
N GLN A 136 12.46 7.56 -4.75
CA GLN A 136 13.68 7.44 -3.95
C GLN A 136 14.75 6.61 -4.65
N ASP A 137 15.99 7.11 -4.57
CA ASP A 137 17.16 6.42 -5.11
C ASP A 137 17.31 4.99 -4.58
N GLN A 138 17.74 4.10 -5.45
CA GLN A 138 17.84 2.66 -5.20
C GLN A 138 18.80 2.31 -4.05
N ASN A 139 19.85 3.12 -3.84
CA ASN A 139 20.90 2.87 -2.85
C ASN A 139 20.51 3.32 -1.44
N GLN A 140 19.41 4.08 -1.30
CA GLN A 140 18.97 4.57 0.00
C GLN A 140 18.44 3.44 0.89
N ARG A 141 18.86 3.38 2.16
CA ARG A 141 18.46 2.35 3.12
C ARG A 141 17.13 2.67 3.81
N THR A 142 16.11 3.01 3.03
CA THR A 142 14.75 3.22 3.50
C THR A 142 13.85 2.10 3.01
N PHE A 143 12.82 1.74 3.78
CA PHE A 143 11.79 0.78 3.36
C PHE A 143 10.82 1.36 2.29
N GLY A 144 11.30 2.22 1.40
CA GLY A 144 10.56 2.69 0.23
C GLY A 144 10.39 1.57 -0.80
N MET A 145 9.36 1.69 -1.64
CA MET A 145 9.16 0.74 -2.75
C MET A 145 10.13 1.00 -3.90
N LYS A 146 10.50 2.28 -4.10
CA LYS A 146 11.42 2.76 -5.15
C LYS A 146 10.92 2.39 -6.54
N LEU A 147 9.64 2.65 -6.79
CA LEU A 147 8.96 2.18 -8.00
C LEU A 147 9.67 2.65 -9.27
N HIS A 148 10.10 3.91 -9.32
CA HIS A 148 10.77 4.49 -10.48
C HIS A 148 12.07 3.75 -10.85
N SER A 149 12.80 3.21 -9.88
CA SER A 149 14.04 2.44 -10.14
C SER A 149 13.78 0.99 -10.57
N ARG A 150 12.52 0.53 -10.60
CA ARG A 150 12.18 -0.86 -10.97
C ARG A 150 11.76 -0.96 -12.43
N GLU A 151 12.73 -0.87 -13.32
CA GLU A 151 12.52 -0.97 -14.78
C GLU A 151 11.78 -2.25 -15.18
N ASN A 152 11.99 -3.34 -14.44
CA ASN A 152 11.37 -4.65 -14.68
C ASN A 152 9.84 -4.67 -14.47
N ILE A 153 9.25 -3.61 -13.92
CA ILE A 153 7.79 -3.43 -13.80
C ILE A 153 7.26 -2.20 -14.52
N TYR A 154 8.05 -1.60 -15.42
CA TYR A 154 7.56 -0.52 -16.28
C TYR A 154 6.36 -0.97 -17.13
N GLY A 155 5.50 -0.01 -17.45
CA GLY A 155 4.22 -0.24 -18.13
C GLY A 155 3.08 -0.69 -17.21
N LEU A 156 3.35 -1.03 -15.94
CA LEU A 156 2.28 -1.22 -14.96
C LEU A 156 1.64 0.11 -14.60
N LYS A 157 0.31 0.08 -14.44
CA LYS A 157 -0.44 1.20 -13.87
C LYS A 157 -0.51 1.05 -12.37
N PHE A 158 -0.32 2.18 -11.69
CA PHE A 158 -0.50 2.31 -10.26
C PHE A 158 -1.51 3.40 -9.99
N ARG A 159 -2.14 3.30 -8.83
CA ARG A 159 -2.84 4.44 -8.25
C ARG A 159 -2.55 4.52 -6.78
N VAL A 160 -2.60 5.73 -6.25
CA VAL A 160 -2.44 5.99 -4.83
C VAL A 160 -3.61 6.83 -4.33
N SER A 161 -4.16 6.43 -3.19
CA SER A 161 -5.16 7.18 -2.45
C SER A 161 -4.66 7.45 -1.03
N THR A 162 -5.18 8.52 -0.42
CA THR A 162 -4.79 8.93 0.93
C THR A 162 -5.99 9.02 1.86
N LEU A 163 -5.74 8.78 3.14
CA LEU A 163 -6.66 9.06 4.23
C LEU A 163 -5.92 9.91 5.25
N GLU A 164 -6.25 11.20 5.29
CA GLU A 164 -5.70 12.11 6.30
C GLU A 164 -6.35 11.85 7.67
N VAL A 165 -5.54 11.82 8.73
CA VAL A 165 -5.98 11.50 10.09
C VAL A 165 -5.68 12.67 11.00
N ASN A 166 -6.70 13.50 11.23
CA ASN A 166 -6.62 14.74 12.00
C ASN A 166 -6.86 14.56 13.51
N ALA A 167 -6.29 13.50 14.10
CA ALA A 167 -6.41 13.24 15.53
C ALA A 167 -5.37 14.04 16.34
N GLN A 168 -5.78 15.08 17.08
CA GLN A 168 -4.83 15.96 17.79
C GLN A 168 -4.05 15.26 18.92
N ASN A 169 -4.75 14.60 19.84
CA ASN A 169 -4.15 14.13 21.11
C ASN A 169 -3.67 12.67 21.08
N HIS A 170 -4.27 11.82 20.25
CA HIS A 170 -4.08 10.36 20.30
C HIS A 170 -3.65 9.76 18.97
N TYR A 171 -3.04 10.56 18.09
CA TYR A 171 -2.59 10.13 16.76
C TYR A 171 -1.75 8.86 16.78
N LYS A 172 -0.73 8.81 17.67
CA LYS A 172 0.19 7.67 17.80
C LYS A 172 -0.51 6.38 18.23
N MET A 173 -1.67 6.48 18.89
CA MET A 173 -2.50 5.32 19.24
C MET A 173 -3.46 4.97 18.11
N ILE A 174 -4.11 5.95 17.49
CA ILE A 174 -5.14 5.73 16.47
C ILE A 174 -4.55 5.16 15.17
N LEU A 175 -3.43 5.73 14.71
CA LEU A 175 -2.88 5.41 13.39
C LEU A 175 -2.43 3.95 13.24
N PRO A 176 -1.73 3.30 14.21
CA PRO A 176 -1.41 1.88 14.10
C PRO A 176 -2.65 0.97 14.05
N TYR A 177 -3.72 1.32 14.78
CA TYR A 177 -4.97 0.57 14.73
C TYR A 177 -5.67 0.72 13.38
N LEU A 178 -5.71 1.93 12.83
CA LEU A 178 -6.21 2.17 11.46
C LEU A 178 -5.42 1.37 10.43
N GLU A 179 -4.09 1.46 10.47
CA GLU A 179 -3.22 0.74 9.55
C GLU A 179 -3.50 -0.77 9.62
N THR A 180 -3.57 -1.33 10.83
CA THR A 180 -3.84 -2.77 11.03
C THR A 180 -5.22 -3.16 10.49
N HIS A 181 -6.25 -2.36 10.76
CA HIS A 181 -7.59 -2.56 10.23
C HIS A 181 -7.58 -2.59 8.70
N PHE A 182 -7.01 -1.59 8.05
CA PHE A 182 -6.97 -1.51 6.59
C PHE A 182 -6.06 -2.57 5.96
N ARG A 183 -4.94 -2.96 6.58
CA ARG A 183 -4.12 -4.10 6.10
C ARG A 183 -4.93 -5.39 6.07
N ASN A 184 -5.79 -5.60 7.07
CA ASN A 184 -6.63 -6.79 7.16
C ASN A 184 -7.82 -6.73 6.20
N LYS A 185 -8.44 -5.56 6.02
CA LYS A 185 -9.53 -5.31 5.06
C LYS A 185 -9.04 -5.47 3.61
N LEU A 186 -7.96 -4.77 3.25
CA LEU A 186 -7.52 -4.60 1.86
C LEU A 186 -6.57 -5.69 1.36
N ASN A 187 -5.83 -6.35 2.26
CA ASN A 187 -4.89 -7.42 1.91
C ASN A 187 -3.78 -7.03 0.90
N PRO A 188 -3.00 -5.96 1.12
CA PRO A 188 -1.94 -5.56 0.20
C PRO A 188 -0.86 -6.64 0.07
N ILE A 189 -0.42 -6.92 -1.17
CA ILE A 189 0.55 -7.99 -1.45
C ILE A 189 1.99 -7.63 -1.09
N ILE A 190 2.33 -6.34 -1.01
CA ILE A 190 3.63 -5.82 -0.58
C ILE A 190 3.52 -5.25 0.84
N GLY A 191 4.50 -5.57 1.69
CA GLY A 191 4.56 -5.04 3.05
C GLY A 191 5.87 -5.30 3.75
N GLN A 192 6.06 -4.64 4.90
CA GLN A 192 7.14 -4.96 5.83
C GLN A 192 6.84 -6.24 6.59
#